data_AF-A0A4Q3I7B4-F1
#
_entry.id   AF-A0A4Q3I7B4-F1
#
_cell.length_a   1.000
_cell.length_b   1.000
_cell.length_c   1.000
_cell.angle_alpha   90.00
_cell.angle_beta   90.00
_cell.angle_gamma   90.00
#
_symmetry.space_group_name_H-M   'P 1'
#
loop_
_entity.id
_entity.type
_entity.pdbx_description
1 polymer ?
#
loop_
_entity_poly.entity_id
_entity_poly.type
_entity_poly.pdbx_seq_one_letter_code
_entity_poly.pdbx_strand_id
1 'polypeptide(L)'
;MTRMCASDTMLLEAAASEAIGAAWWERVDLEARRPGEGHADLILGKAAELALSPIGRDQLMSLALEKGVRDPGGPEPLVETSVPPAERAVIAKRVFRHAPHRTSETEALVFRIEERNARQIGRDTRYDLLPERMRQEAALQEILWDHPAIPAGDEVRLAMLCSVPKLLERVDALSGDWPWRILTRWLAPFVRRGAP
;
A
#
# COMPACT_ATOMS: atom_id res chain seq x y z
N MET A 1 15.27 16.02 -7.91
CA MET A 1 13.99 15.33 -7.71
C MET A 1 13.17 15.47 -8.96
N THR A 2 12.80 14.33 -9.54
CA THR A 2 12.08 14.20 -10.82
C THR A 2 10.61 14.57 -10.59
N ARG A 3 9.96 15.27 -11.53
CA ARG A 3 8.49 15.35 -11.55
C ARG A 3 7.93 13.93 -11.47
N MET A 4 6.85 13.72 -10.72
CA MET A 4 6.08 12.47 -10.81
C MET A 4 5.77 12.20 -12.28
N CYS A 5 6.02 10.97 -12.72
CA CYS A 5 5.66 10.58 -14.08
C CYS A 5 4.13 10.50 -14.17
N ALA A 6 3.57 10.61 -15.39
CA ALA A 6 2.13 10.44 -15.61
C ALA A 6 1.61 9.10 -15.04
N SER A 7 2.43 8.05 -15.11
CA SER A 7 2.13 6.73 -14.53
C SER A 7 2.01 6.75 -13.01
N ASP A 8 2.86 7.51 -12.32
CA ASP A 8 2.84 7.63 -10.85
C ASP A 8 1.60 8.39 -10.39
N THR A 9 1.24 9.45 -11.13
CA THR A 9 0.02 10.21 -10.89
C THR A 9 -1.21 9.34 -11.04
N MET A 10 -1.32 8.58 -12.14
CA MET A 10 -2.45 7.67 -12.35
C MET A 10 -2.52 6.59 -11.28
N LEU A 11 -1.38 6.03 -10.85
CA LEU A 11 -1.33 5.06 -9.75
C LEU A 11 -1.84 5.65 -8.45
N LEU A 12 -1.38 6.86 -8.09
CA LEU A 12 -1.80 7.55 -6.88
C LEU A 12 -3.29 7.89 -6.92
N GLU A 13 -3.80 8.40 -8.03
CA GLU A 13 -5.22 8.71 -8.22
C GLU A 13 -6.11 7.47 -8.12
N ALA A 14 -5.68 6.36 -8.73
CA ALA A 14 -6.38 5.09 -8.62
C ALA A 14 -6.40 4.57 -7.17
N ALA A 15 -5.25 4.58 -6.49
CA ALA A 15 -5.17 4.15 -5.09
C ALA A 15 -5.96 5.07 -4.14
N ALA A 16 -5.96 6.37 -4.38
CA ALA A 16 -6.76 7.34 -3.64
C ALA A 16 -8.27 7.11 -3.86
N SER A 17 -8.68 6.82 -5.10
CA SER A 17 -10.08 6.51 -5.44
C SER A 17 -10.53 5.20 -4.78
N GLU A 18 -9.69 4.17 -4.77
CA GLU A 18 -9.93 2.92 -4.03
C GLU A 18 -10.13 3.20 -2.53
N ALA A 19 -9.28 4.03 -1.92
CA ALA A 19 -9.36 4.41 -0.52
C ALA A 19 -10.63 5.21 -0.19
N ILE A 20 -11.01 6.18 -1.02
CA ILE A 20 -12.26 6.95 -0.85
C ILE A 20 -13.47 6.03 -0.90
N GLY A 21 -13.54 5.15 -1.92
CA GLY A 21 -14.65 4.21 -2.06
C GLY A 21 -14.77 3.25 -0.87
N ALA A 22 -13.63 2.72 -0.40
CA ALA A 22 -13.60 1.85 0.78
C ALA A 22 -14.00 2.59 2.06
N ALA A 23 -13.50 3.81 2.27
CA ALA A 23 -13.85 4.64 3.43
C ALA A 23 -15.34 5.01 3.45
N TRP A 24 -15.91 5.30 2.28
CA TRP A 24 -17.34 5.56 2.14
C TRP A 24 -18.18 4.35 2.55
N TRP A 25 -17.83 3.15 2.07
CA TRP A 25 -18.56 1.93 2.45
C TRP A 25 -18.42 1.58 3.93
N GLU A 26 -17.24 1.76 4.52
CA GLU A 26 -17.03 1.57 5.96
C GLU A 26 -17.91 2.51 6.78
N ARG A 27 -18.02 3.77 6.37
CA ARG A 27 -18.90 4.74 7.01
C ARG A 27 -20.37 4.33 6.90
N VAL A 28 -20.84 3.99 5.69
CA VAL A 28 -22.23 3.55 5.46
C VAL A 28 -22.57 2.32 6.31
N ASP A 29 -21.66 1.35 6.39
CA ASP A 29 -21.84 0.14 7.21
C ASP A 29 -21.90 0.45 8.71
N LEU A 30 -21.03 1.33 9.21
CA LEU A 30 -21.03 1.75 10.61
C LEU A 30 -22.27 2.56 10.99
N GLU A 31 -22.68 3.50 10.14
CA GLU A 31 -23.91 4.28 10.31
C GLU A 31 -25.14 3.36 10.36
N ALA A 32 -25.20 2.35 9.48
CA ALA A 32 -26.30 1.39 9.44
C ALA A 32 -26.36 0.49 10.69
N ARG A 33 -25.21 0.08 11.24
CA ARG A 33 -25.13 -0.79 12.42
C ARG A 33 -25.31 -0.04 13.74
N ARG A 34 -24.93 1.24 13.80
CA ARG A 34 -24.91 2.06 15.02
C ARG A 34 -25.36 3.50 14.73
N PRO A 35 -26.67 3.76 14.65
CA PRO A 35 -27.16 5.12 14.45
C PRO A 35 -26.84 6.04 15.65
N GLY A 36 -26.30 7.23 15.39
CA GLY A 36 -25.96 8.26 16.40
C GLY A 36 -24.47 8.65 16.42
N GLU A 37 -24.06 9.64 17.23
CA GLU A 37 -22.73 10.31 17.17
C GLU A 37 -21.49 9.41 17.38
N GLY A 38 -21.64 8.21 17.95
CA GLY A 38 -20.50 7.32 18.27
C GLY A 38 -19.79 6.67 17.07
N HIS A 39 -20.30 6.79 15.85
CA HIS A 39 -19.63 6.23 14.66
C HIS A 39 -18.42 7.06 14.22
N ALA A 40 -18.43 8.38 14.43
CA ALA A 40 -17.32 9.25 14.05
C ALA A 40 -16.04 8.90 14.83
N ASP A 41 -16.15 8.69 16.15
CA ASP A 41 -15.02 8.28 16.99
C ASP A 41 -14.46 6.91 16.59
N LEU A 42 -15.32 5.97 16.20
CA LEU A 42 -14.90 4.65 15.71
C LEU A 42 -14.15 4.76 14.38
N ILE A 43 -14.63 5.62 13.48
CA ILE A 43 -13.98 5.88 12.18
C ILE A 43 -12.61 6.54 12.41
N LEU A 44 -12.53 7.54 13.28
CA LEU A 44 -11.28 8.22 13.61
C LEU A 44 -10.30 7.31 14.35
N GLY A 45 -10.79 6.43 15.24
CA GLY A 45 -9.97 5.40 15.88
C GLY A 45 -9.36 4.44 14.86
N LYS A 46 -10.17 3.95 13.90
CA LYS A 46 -9.68 3.11 12.80
C LYS A 46 -8.69 3.84 11.90
N ALA A 47 -8.93 5.12 11.61
CA ALA A 47 -7.97 5.94 10.86
C ALA A 47 -6.62 6.02 11.61
N ALA A 48 -6.64 6.31 12.91
CA ALA A 48 -5.43 6.36 13.73
C ALA A 48 -4.66 5.02 13.73
N GLU A 49 -5.36 3.87 13.81
CA GLU A 49 -4.74 2.55 13.69
C GLU A 49 -4.06 2.35 12.32
N LEU A 50 -4.73 2.76 11.24
CA LEU A 50 -4.19 2.67 9.88
C LEU A 50 -2.99 3.60 9.67
N ALA A 51 -2.98 4.78 10.30
CA ALA A 51 -1.86 5.72 10.26
C ALA A 51 -0.56 5.13 10.86
N LEU A 52 -0.66 4.11 11.71
CA LEU A 52 0.49 3.37 12.25
C LEU A 52 1.02 2.30 11.29
N SER A 53 0.27 1.94 10.24
CA SER A 53 0.68 0.94 9.26
C SER A 53 1.67 1.53 8.26
N PRO A 54 2.86 0.94 8.05
CA PRO A 54 3.81 1.42 7.06
C PRO A 54 3.45 0.98 5.62
N ILE A 55 2.17 0.76 5.30
CA ILE A 55 1.69 0.39 3.97
C ILE A 55 1.01 1.61 3.35
N GLY A 56 1.47 2.05 2.18
CA GLY A 56 0.95 3.25 1.51
C GLY A 56 -0.58 3.27 1.31
N ARG A 57 -1.20 2.12 0.99
CA ARG A 57 -2.67 2.02 0.87
C ARG A 57 -3.41 2.22 2.19
N ASP A 58 -2.82 1.80 3.31
CA ASP A 58 -3.42 2.03 4.63
C ASP A 58 -3.32 3.50 5.02
N GLN A 59 -2.25 4.18 4.64
CA GLN A 59 -2.11 5.62 4.81
C GLN A 59 -3.17 6.41 4.02
N LEU A 60 -3.43 6.01 2.77
CA LEU A 60 -4.52 6.60 1.97
C LEU A 60 -5.89 6.32 2.59
N MET A 61 -6.13 5.10 3.08
CA MET A 61 -7.37 4.75 3.77
C MET A 61 -7.56 5.56 5.06
N SER A 62 -6.51 5.71 5.88
CA SER A 62 -6.52 6.58 7.06
C SER A 62 -6.95 7.99 6.71
N LEU A 63 -6.29 8.58 5.70
CA LEU A 63 -6.58 9.93 5.24
C LEU A 63 -8.01 10.05 4.70
N ALA A 64 -8.50 9.05 3.97
CA ALA A 64 -9.85 9.03 3.42
C ALA A 64 -10.92 8.94 4.51
N LEU A 65 -10.69 8.16 5.56
CA LEU A 65 -11.58 8.07 6.73
C LEU A 65 -11.60 9.39 7.51
N GLU A 66 -10.43 10.00 7.79
CA GLU A 66 -10.37 11.32 8.44
C GLU A 66 -11.10 12.38 7.65
N LYS A 67 -10.85 12.43 6.32
CA LYS A 67 -11.50 13.39 5.43
C LYS A 67 -13.01 13.15 5.36
N GLY A 68 -13.46 11.91 5.25
CA GLY A 68 -14.87 11.55 5.18
C GLY A 68 -15.67 11.89 6.45
N VAL A 69 -15.01 12.03 7.61
CA VAL A 69 -15.62 12.53 8.85
C VAL A 69 -15.63 14.06 8.90
N ARG A 70 -14.52 14.71 8.54
CA ARG A 70 -14.39 16.18 8.61
C ARG A 70 -15.14 16.91 7.51
N ASP A 71 -15.12 16.37 6.29
CA ASP A 71 -15.73 16.96 5.10
C ASP A 71 -16.29 15.87 4.15
N PRO A 72 -17.51 15.36 4.41
CA PRO A 72 -18.15 14.29 3.66
C PRO A 72 -18.34 14.56 2.16
N GLY A 73 -18.35 15.83 1.75
CA GLY A 73 -18.70 16.29 0.41
C GLY A 73 -17.63 17.16 -0.23
N GLY A 74 -16.44 17.21 0.37
CA GLY A 74 -15.35 18.08 -0.07
C GLY A 74 -14.93 17.78 -1.51
N PRO A 75 -14.84 18.80 -2.39
CA PRO A 75 -14.41 18.63 -3.77
C PRO A 75 -12.90 18.39 -3.89
N GLU A 76 -12.16 18.55 -2.81
CA GLU A 76 -10.70 18.48 -2.80
C GLU A 76 -10.20 17.05 -3.02
N PRO A 77 -9.09 16.86 -3.78
CA PRO A 77 -8.46 15.56 -3.91
C PRO A 77 -7.99 15.02 -2.56
N LEU A 78 -7.85 13.70 -2.45
CA LEU A 78 -7.34 13.09 -1.22
C LEU A 78 -5.88 13.48 -0.95
N VAL A 79 -5.08 13.53 -2.01
CA VAL A 79 -3.65 13.86 -1.98
C VAL A 79 -3.35 14.79 -3.15
N GLU A 80 -2.79 15.96 -2.87
CA GLU A 80 -2.35 16.88 -3.92
C GLU A 80 -1.03 16.41 -4.54
N THR A 81 -0.94 16.38 -5.87
CA THR A 81 0.30 15.99 -6.57
C THR A 81 1.28 17.15 -6.74
N SER A 82 0.82 18.39 -6.54
CA SER A 82 1.58 19.63 -6.75
C SER A 82 2.28 20.14 -5.48
N VAL A 83 2.65 19.26 -4.55
CA VAL A 83 3.30 19.66 -3.29
C VAL A 83 4.66 20.32 -3.56
N PRO A 84 4.94 21.49 -2.93
CA PRO A 84 6.24 22.13 -3.03
C PRO A 84 7.39 21.22 -2.58
N PRO A 85 8.50 21.11 -3.34
CA PRO A 85 9.65 20.29 -2.95
C PRO A 85 10.23 20.63 -1.58
N ALA A 86 10.11 21.89 -1.15
CA ALA A 86 10.58 22.35 0.15
C ALA A 86 9.85 21.65 1.32
N GLU A 87 8.54 21.40 1.20
CA GLU A 87 7.76 20.74 2.26
C GLU A 87 8.17 19.27 2.41
N ARG A 88 8.31 18.56 1.29
CA ARG A 88 8.83 17.18 1.27
C ARG A 88 10.25 17.10 1.83
N ALA A 89 11.11 18.07 1.49
CA ALA A 89 12.49 18.13 2.00
C ALA A 89 12.55 18.31 3.54
N VAL A 90 11.63 19.06 4.13
CA VAL A 90 11.53 19.18 5.60
C VAL A 90 11.22 17.83 6.23
N ILE A 91 10.27 17.08 5.67
CA ILE A 91 9.89 15.75 6.16
C ILE A 91 11.05 14.77 5.98
N ALA A 92 11.65 14.72 4.80
CA ALA A 92 12.82 13.89 4.51
C ALA A 92 13.94 14.14 5.52
N LYS A 93 14.24 15.41 5.83
CA LYS A 93 15.27 15.76 6.82
C LYS A 93 14.94 15.24 8.23
N ARG A 94 13.66 15.20 8.63
CA ARG A 94 13.25 14.60 9.92
C ARG A 94 13.40 13.09 9.89
N VAL A 95 12.88 12.43 8.85
CA VAL A 95 12.94 10.97 8.68
C VAL A 95 14.39 10.48 8.67
N PHE A 96 15.29 11.14 7.95
CA PHE A 96 16.72 10.75 7.89
C PHE A 96 17.51 10.97 9.18
N ARG A 97 16.94 11.64 10.20
CA ARG A 97 17.58 11.73 11.54
C ARG A 97 17.38 10.49 12.39
N HIS A 98 16.44 9.62 12.01
CA HIS A 98 16.15 8.40 12.77
C HIS A 98 17.25 7.35 12.57
N ALA A 99 17.44 6.53 13.61
CA ALA A 99 18.41 5.43 13.63
C ALA A 99 18.12 4.41 12.51
N PRO A 100 19.11 3.58 12.10
CA PRO A 100 18.91 2.65 10.99
C PRO A 100 17.74 1.70 11.26
N HIS A 101 16.82 1.64 10.31
CA HIS A 101 15.71 0.69 10.33
C HIS A 101 16.26 -0.74 10.19
N ARG A 102 15.76 -1.67 11.00
CA ARG A 102 16.29 -3.04 11.00
C ARG A 102 15.87 -3.77 9.74
N THR A 103 16.83 -4.40 9.05
CA THR A 103 16.56 -5.17 7.82
C THR A 103 15.47 -6.22 8.02
N SER A 104 15.43 -6.90 9.17
CA SER A 104 14.41 -7.89 9.51
C SER A 104 13.00 -7.32 9.61
N GLU A 105 12.84 -6.06 10.04
CA GLU A 105 11.54 -5.38 10.12
C GLU A 105 11.05 -5.04 8.71
N THR A 106 11.95 -4.58 7.84
CA THR A 106 11.67 -4.36 6.42
C THR A 106 11.26 -5.65 5.70
N GLU A 107 11.96 -6.75 5.93
CA GLU A 107 11.64 -8.05 5.32
C GLU A 107 10.27 -8.58 5.77
N ALA A 108 9.96 -8.47 7.07
CA ALA A 108 8.64 -8.82 7.59
C ALA A 108 7.53 -7.95 7.00
N LEU A 109 7.80 -6.66 6.76
CA LEU A 109 6.87 -5.77 6.06
C LEU A 109 6.63 -6.21 4.61
N VAL A 110 7.70 -6.50 3.86
CA VAL A 110 7.59 -6.99 2.47
C VAL A 110 6.77 -8.26 2.40
N PHE A 111 7.01 -9.22 3.32
CA PHE A 111 6.23 -10.45 3.40
C PHE A 111 4.73 -10.18 3.65
N ARG A 112 4.40 -9.26 4.58
CA ARG A 112 3.00 -8.88 4.83
C ARG A 112 2.34 -8.24 3.61
N ILE A 113 3.06 -7.39 2.88
CA ILE A 113 2.56 -6.76 1.65
C ILE A 113 2.30 -7.82 0.57
N GLU A 114 3.24 -8.75 0.39
CA GLU A 114 3.09 -9.86 -0.56
C GLU A 114 1.89 -10.74 -0.20
N GLU A 115 1.76 -11.15 1.07
CA GLU A 115 0.66 -11.98 1.53
C GLU A 115 -0.70 -11.29 1.31
N ARG A 116 -0.80 -10.00 1.64
CA ARG A 116 -2.01 -9.19 1.41
C ARG A 116 -2.38 -9.18 -0.07
N ASN A 117 -1.41 -8.90 -0.95
CA ASN A 117 -1.65 -8.87 -2.39
C ASN A 117 -1.99 -10.25 -2.95
N ALA A 118 -1.32 -11.31 -2.49
CA ALA A 118 -1.62 -12.68 -2.86
C ALA A 118 -3.04 -13.10 -2.45
N ARG A 119 -3.51 -12.70 -1.26
CA ARG A 119 -4.89 -12.95 -0.81
C ARG A 119 -5.91 -12.19 -1.65
N GLN A 120 -5.61 -10.95 -2.04
CA GLN A 120 -6.49 -10.13 -2.86
C GLN A 120 -6.60 -10.68 -4.29
N ILE A 121 -5.47 -11.11 -4.87
CA ILE A 121 -5.39 -11.72 -6.21
C ILE A 121 -5.90 -13.17 -6.22
N GLY A 122 -5.69 -13.92 -5.14
CA GLY A 122 -6.05 -15.33 -5.02
C GLY A 122 -7.56 -15.60 -5.07
N ARG A 123 -8.38 -14.55 -4.92
CA ARG A 123 -9.82 -14.59 -5.22
C ARG A 123 -10.12 -14.69 -6.73
N ASP A 124 -9.14 -14.41 -7.59
CA ASP A 124 -9.29 -14.28 -9.05
C ASP A 124 -8.40 -15.23 -9.90
N THR A 125 -7.66 -16.19 -9.33
CA THR A 125 -6.78 -17.12 -10.08
C THR A 125 -5.67 -16.47 -10.93
N ARG A 126 -5.31 -15.20 -10.68
CA ARG A 126 -4.35 -14.39 -11.48
C ARG A 126 -3.01 -14.14 -10.78
N TYR A 127 -2.37 -15.17 -10.24
CA TYR A 127 -1.09 -15.04 -9.52
C TYR A 127 0.06 -14.44 -10.36
N ASP A 128 -0.07 -14.46 -11.68
CA ASP A 128 0.81 -13.78 -12.64
C ASP A 128 0.82 -12.25 -12.48
N LEU A 129 -0.20 -11.67 -11.85
CA LEU A 129 -0.27 -10.23 -11.57
C LEU A 129 0.42 -9.81 -10.27
N LEU A 130 0.87 -10.76 -9.43
CA LEU A 130 1.50 -10.46 -8.14
C LEU A 130 2.77 -9.60 -8.27
N PRO A 131 3.71 -9.87 -9.21
CA PRO A 131 4.89 -9.01 -9.38
C PRO A 131 4.50 -7.58 -9.74
N GLU A 132 3.50 -7.39 -10.60
CA GLU A 132 3.05 -6.07 -10.99
C GLU A 132 2.37 -5.32 -9.84
N ARG A 133 1.54 -6.01 -9.05
CA ARG A 133 0.93 -5.41 -7.86
C ARG A 133 1.97 -5.04 -6.81
N MET A 134 2.99 -5.89 -6.61
CA MET A 134 4.12 -5.60 -5.72
C MET A 134 4.93 -4.38 -6.21
N ARG A 135 5.12 -4.22 -7.52
CA ARG A 135 5.76 -3.03 -8.12
C ARG A 135 4.94 -1.76 -7.85
N GLN A 136 3.62 -1.85 -7.98
CA GLN A 136 2.71 -0.75 -7.62
C GLN A 136 2.78 -0.39 -6.13
N GLU A 137 2.96 -1.36 -5.23
CA GLU A 137 3.20 -1.06 -3.80
C GLU A 137 4.52 -0.31 -3.60
N ALA A 138 5.61 -0.75 -4.24
CA ALA A 138 6.90 -0.06 -4.13
C ALA A 138 6.80 1.40 -4.59
N ALA A 139 6.19 1.64 -5.76
CA ALA A 139 5.98 2.98 -6.29
C ALA A 139 5.10 3.82 -5.34
N LEU A 140 4.04 3.24 -4.78
CA LEU A 140 3.19 3.97 -3.84
C LEU A 140 3.92 4.34 -2.55
N GLN A 141 4.75 3.45 -2.01
CA GLN A 141 5.60 3.76 -0.85
C GLN A 141 6.54 4.92 -1.15
N GLU A 142 7.18 4.90 -2.32
CA GLU A 142 8.10 5.94 -2.78
C GLU A 142 7.42 7.30 -2.99
N ILE A 143 6.18 7.31 -3.49
CA ILE A 143 5.39 8.53 -3.68
C ILE A 143 4.98 9.14 -2.32
N LEU A 144 4.60 8.31 -1.35
CA LEU A 144 3.90 8.76 -0.14
C LEU A 144 4.79 9.02 1.09
N TRP A 145 5.95 8.39 1.21
CA TRP A 145 6.70 8.36 2.49
C TRP A 145 7.07 9.75 3.03
N ASP A 146 7.34 10.73 2.18
CA ASP A 146 7.65 12.13 2.55
C ASP A 146 6.53 13.11 2.19
N HIS A 147 5.36 12.62 1.82
CA HIS A 147 4.24 13.46 1.43
C HIS A 147 3.59 14.11 2.67
N PRO A 148 3.33 15.44 2.69
CA PRO A 148 2.86 16.16 3.87
C PRO A 148 1.44 15.79 4.31
N ALA A 149 0.54 15.48 3.38
CA ALA A 149 -0.83 15.06 3.70
C ALA A 149 -0.92 13.69 4.41
N ILE A 150 0.15 12.91 4.41
CA ILE A 150 0.15 11.56 4.98
C ILE A 150 0.27 11.63 6.52
N PRO A 151 -0.64 11.00 7.28
CA PRO A 151 -0.66 11.14 8.75
C PRO A 151 0.44 10.35 9.47
N ALA A 152 1.25 9.56 8.73
CA ALA A 152 2.33 8.76 9.29
C ALA A 152 3.37 9.56 10.10
N GLY A 153 3.76 9.00 11.25
CA GLY A 153 4.92 9.44 12.01
C GLY A 153 6.24 9.10 11.31
N ASP A 154 7.34 9.73 11.74
CA ASP A 154 8.63 9.62 11.06
C ASP A 154 9.17 8.17 10.99
N GLU A 155 8.93 7.32 12.00
CA GLU A 155 9.34 5.91 11.99
C GLU A 155 8.56 5.09 10.95
N VAL A 156 7.26 5.35 10.83
CA VAL A 156 6.39 4.71 9.82
C VAL A 156 6.85 5.12 8.42
N ARG A 157 7.13 6.41 8.22
CA ARG A 157 7.68 6.95 6.96
C ARG A 157 9.04 6.36 6.63
N LEU A 158 9.91 6.15 7.63
CA LEU A 158 11.18 5.48 7.44
C LEU A 158 10.98 4.03 6.97
N ALA A 159 10.07 3.28 7.60
CA ALA A 159 9.75 1.92 7.18
C ALA A 159 9.20 1.85 5.75
N MET A 160 8.32 2.78 5.37
CA MET A 160 7.81 2.92 3.99
C MET A 160 8.98 3.10 3.01
N LEU A 161 9.85 4.08 3.27
CA LEU A 161 11.03 4.36 2.43
C LEU A 161 11.98 3.15 2.34
N CYS A 162 12.32 2.54 3.47
CA CYS A 162 13.22 1.40 3.52
C CYS A 162 12.65 0.15 2.84
N SER A 163 11.31 0.03 2.73
CA SER A 163 10.66 -1.08 2.05
C SER A 163 10.80 -1.06 0.54
N VAL A 164 10.95 0.12 -0.08
CA VAL A 164 11.00 0.29 -1.54
C VAL A 164 12.03 -0.63 -2.21
N PRO A 165 13.33 -0.61 -1.86
CA PRO A 165 14.31 -1.49 -2.51
C PRO A 165 14.00 -2.98 -2.29
N LYS A 166 13.52 -3.37 -1.10
CA LYS A 166 13.19 -4.77 -0.80
C LYS A 166 11.94 -5.26 -1.53
N LEU A 167 10.96 -4.39 -1.76
CA LEU A 167 9.82 -4.69 -2.60
C LEU A 167 10.26 -4.93 -4.05
N LEU A 168 11.15 -4.10 -4.59
CA LEU A 168 11.67 -4.27 -5.95
C LEU A 168 12.53 -5.54 -6.10
N GLU A 169 13.42 -5.83 -5.15
CA GLU A 169 14.15 -7.11 -5.10
C GLU A 169 13.17 -8.30 -5.12
N ARG A 170 12.06 -8.20 -4.38
CA ARG A 170 11.05 -9.26 -4.34
C ARG A 170 10.28 -9.39 -5.67
N VAL A 171 9.97 -8.28 -6.33
CA VAL A 171 9.36 -8.25 -7.67
C VAL A 171 10.25 -8.99 -8.67
N ASP A 172 11.57 -8.75 -8.63
CA ASP A 172 12.53 -9.40 -9.51
C ASP A 172 12.58 -10.91 -9.24
N ALA A 173 12.60 -11.33 -7.97
CA ALA A 173 12.53 -12.75 -7.60
C ALA A 173 11.25 -13.43 -8.12
N LEU A 174 10.08 -12.80 -7.94
CA LEU A 174 8.80 -13.35 -8.39
C LEU A 174 8.70 -13.42 -9.93
N SER A 175 9.35 -12.48 -10.62
CA SER A 175 9.37 -12.41 -12.10
C SER A 175 10.39 -13.40 -12.69
N GLY A 176 11.51 -13.63 -12.00
CA GLY A 176 12.54 -14.61 -12.34
C GLY A 176 12.15 -16.07 -12.10
N ASP A 177 11.12 -16.32 -11.29
CA ASP A 177 10.57 -17.66 -11.01
C ASP A 177 9.62 -18.21 -12.10
N TRP A 178 9.35 -17.42 -13.16
CA TRP A 178 8.53 -17.83 -14.30
C TRP A 178 8.99 -19.11 -15.05
N PRO A 179 10.30 -19.43 -15.19
CA PRO A 179 10.74 -20.62 -15.92
C PRO A 179 10.37 -21.94 -15.22
N TRP A 180 10.37 -21.98 -13.90
CA TRP A 180 10.24 -23.25 -13.14
C TRP A 180 8.79 -23.72 -12.98
N ARG A 181 7.81 -22.79 -12.98
CA ARG A 181 6.38 -23.13 -12.88
C ARG A 181 5.80 -23.70 -14.17
N ILE A 182 6.35 -23.34 -15.33
CA ILE A 182 5.93 -23.91 -16.62
C ILE A 182 6.50 -25.33 -16.77
N LEU A 183 7.74 -25.57 -16.33
CA LEU A 183 8.37 -26.89 -16.38
C LEU A 183 7.67 -27.91 -15.46
N THR A 184 7.29 -27.53 -14.23
CA THR A 184 6.62 -28.45 -13.30
C THR A 184 5.17 -28.75 -13.70
N ARG A 185 4.48 -27.81 -14.36
CA ARG A 185 3.09 -28.01 -14.85
C ARG A 185 3.02 -28.88 -16.11
N TRP A 186 4.08 -28.93 -16.93
CA TRP A 186 4.15 -29.82 -18.10
C TRP A 186 4.69 -31.22 -17.79
N LEU A 187 5.45 -31.39 -16.69
CA LEU A 187 6.00 -32.69 -16.29
C LEU A 187 5.02 -33.56 -15.45
N ALA A 188 3.90 -33.00 -15.00
CA ALA A 188 2.95 -33.68 -14.11
C ALA A 188 2.02 -34.78 -14.71
N PRO A 189 2.01 -35.12 -16.01
CA PRO A 189 1.33 -36.36 -16.45
C PRO A 189 2.27 -37.55 -16.73
N PHE A 190 3.59 -37.37 -16.76
CA PHE A 190 4.48 -38.44 -17.29
C PHE A 190 5.03 -39.44 -16.26
N VAL A 191 4.78 -39.25 -14.96
CA VAL A 191 5.16 -40.22 -13.92
C VAL A 191 3.93 -41.00 -13.44
N ARG A 192 3.28 -41.73 -14.35
CA ARG A 192 2.38 -42.84 -13.97
C ARG A 192 2.35 -43.94 -15.02
N ARG A 193 3.51 -44.53 -15.33
CA ARG A 193 3.59 -45.90 -15.88
C ARG A 193 4.86 -46.62 -15.39
N GLY A 194 4.64 -47.79 -14.78
CA GLY A 194 5.65 -48.78 -14.37
C GLY A 194 6.09 -48.61 -12.93
N ALA A 195 6.08 -49.58 -12.03
CA ALA A 195 5.79 -51.04 -12.01
C ALA A 195 5.83 -51.45 -10.50
N PRO A 196 5.55 -52.69 -10.06
CA PRO A 196 5.19 -53.92 -10.79
C PRO A 196 3.72 -54.32 -10.70
#